data_AF-A0A2S9QC50-F1
#
_entry.id   AF-A0A2S9QC50-F1
#
_cell.length_a   1.000
_cell.length_b   1.000
_cell.length_c   1.000
_cell.angle_alpha   90.00
_cell.angle_beta   90.00
_cell.angle_gamma   90.00
#
_symmetry.space_group_name_H-M   'P 1'
#
loop_
_entity.id
_entity.type
_entity.pdbx_description
1 polymer ?
#
loop_
_entity_poly.entity_id
_entity_poly.type
_entity_poly.pdbx_seq_one_letter_code
_entity_poly.pdbx_strand_id
1 'polypeptide(L)'
;MASIDQVAAHLNLSARTVDRLISKGVLPRAAPGEHDLQECTRHYIQHERAQAVRRVLELRPDAVAIFEDLLDTIRRGGPVPILP
;
A
#
# COMPACT_ATOMS: atom_id res chain seq x y z
N MET A 1 7.74 3.12 21.31
CA MET A 1 7.36 4.47 20.86
C MET A 1 8.59 5.11 20.23
N ALA A 2 8.42 5.78 19.10
CA ALA A 2 9.50 6.22 18.22
C ALA A 2 9.37 7.68 17.81
N SER A 3 10.50 8.35 17.60
CA SER A 3 10.56 9.66 16.97
C SER A 3 10.37 9.57 15.45
N ILE A 4 10.13 10.71 14.80
CA ILE A 4 10.03 10.80 13.34
C ILE A 4 11.31 10.30 12.66
N ASP A 5 12.49 10.61 13.21
CA ASP A 5 13.78 10.14 12.68
C ASP A 5 13.92 8.63 12.79
N GLN A 6 13.40 8.02 13.87
CA GLN A 6 13.40 6.57 14.04
C GLN A 6 12.41 5.89 13.08
N VAL A 7 11.24 6.49 12.83
CA VAL A 7 10.30 6.04 11.79
C VAL A 7 10.93 6.13 10.42
N ALA A 8 11.61 7.24 10.12
CA ALA A 8 12.31 7.48 8.86
C ALA A 8 13.40 6.44 8.62
N ALA A 9 14.26 6.19 9.61
CA ALA A 9 15.28 5.15 9.54
C ALA A 9 14.66 3.75 9.37
N HIS A 10 13.59 3.44 10.10
CA HIS A 10 12.92 2.14 10.04
C HIS A 10 12.28 1.85 8.68
N LEU A 11 11.67 2.85 8.05
CA LEU A 11 11.04 2.73 6.73
C LEU A 11 12.02 2.97 5.58
N ASN A 12 13.29 3.27 5.87
CA ASN A 12 14.30 3.70 4.90
C ASN A 12 13.84 4.91 4.05
N LEU A 13 13.28 5.92 4.73
CA LEU A 13 12.76 7.16 4.15
C LEU A 13 13.47 8.38 4.75
N SER A 14 13.33 9.53 4.10
CA SER A 14 13.72 10.81 4.71
C SER A 14 12.65 11.29 5.71
N ALA A 15 13.05 12.01 6.76
CA ALA A 15 12.11 12.63 7.71
C ALA A 15 11.07 13.53 6.99
N ARG A 16 11.51 14.28 5.97
CA ARG A 16 10.62 15.10 5.12
C ARG A 16 9.58 14.25 4.38
N THR A 17 9.94 13.04 3.96
CA THR A 17 9.00 12.10 3.34
C THR A 17 8.00 11.58 4.37
N VAL A 18 8.46 11.24 5.57
CA VAL A 18 7.58 10.80 6.67
C VAL A 18 6.57 11.90 7.03
N ASP A 19 7.00 13.15 7.21
CA ASP A 19 6.10 14.28 7.46
C ASP A 19 5.06 14.47 6.35
N ARG A 20 5.48 14.29 5.10
CA ARG A 20 4.58 14.37 3.96
C ARG A 20 3.55 13.23 3.98
N LEU A 21 3.96 12.01 4.34
CA LEU A 21 3.06 10.86 4.44
C LEU A 21 2.06 11.04 5.59
N ILE A 22 2.49 11.57 6.73
CA ILE A 22 1.62 11.95 7.85
C ILE A 22 0.63 13.05 7.43
N SER A 23 1.10 14.07 6.71
CA SER A 23 0.27 15.16 6.22
C SER A 23 -0.80 14.69 5.24
N LYS A 24 -0.48 13.69 4.41
CA LYS A 24 -1.41 13.04 3.47
C LYS A 24 -2.34 12.02 4.13
N GLY A 25 -2.20 11.77 5.44
CA GLY A 25 -2.98 10.78 6.17
C GLY A 25 -2.62 9.32 5.85
N VAL A 26 -1.45 9.10 5.24
CA VAL A 26 -0.94 7.75 4.96
C VAL A 26 -0.42 7.12 6.25
N LEU A 27 0.44 7.83 6.96
CA LEU A 27 0.94 7.43 8.27
C LEU A 27 0.07 8.06 9.39
N PRO A 28 -0.09 7.37 10.52
CA PRO A 28 -0.84 7.90 11.65
C PRO A 28 -0.18 9.17 12.20
N ARG A 29 -1.01 10.16 12.58
CA ARG A 29 -0.54 11.34 13.31
C ARG A 29 -0.38 10.95 14.78
N ALA A 30 0.81 11.18 15.32
CA ALA A 30 1.08 11.03 16.75
C ALA A 30 1.97 12.19 17.23
N ALA A 31 2.03 12.44 18.54
CA ALA A 31 2.94 13.46 19.06
C ALA A 31 4.41 13.03 18.86
N PRO A 32 5.36 13.96 18.95
CA PRO A 32 6.78 13.63 18.84
C PRO A 32 7.18 12.55 19.85
N GLY A 33 7.79 11.47 19.35
CA GLY A 33 8.19 10.35 20.20
C GLY A 33 7.10 9.33 20.49
N GLU A 34 5.86 9.54 20.03
CA GLU A 34 4.74 8.63 20.26
C GLU A 34 4.41 7.71 19.08
N HIS A 35 5.22 7.70 18.02
CA HIS A 35 4.90 6.89 16.86
C HIS A 35 5.10 5.39 17.17
N ASP A 36 4.12 4.57 16.79
CA ASP A 36 4.28 3.13 16.77
C ASP A 36 4.88 2.69 15.42
N LEU A 37 6.05 2.05 15.48
CA LEU A 37 6.75 1.57 14.29
C LEU A 37 5.97 0.49 13.54
N GLN A 38 5.33 -0.45 14.26
CA GLN A 38 4.57 -1.51 13.60
C GLN A 38 3.35 -0.95 12.88
N GLU A 39 2.67 0.00 13.51
CA GLU A 39 1.52 0.67 12.90
C GLU A 39 1.95 1.49 11.68
N CYS A 40 3.03 2.27 11.79
CA CYS A 40 3.59 3.02 10.67
C CYS A 40 3.97 2.09 9.50
N THR A 41 4.61 0.95 9.78
CA THR A 41 4.98 -0.05 8.77
C THR A 41 3.77 -0.65 8.09
N ARG A 42 2.73 -1.03 8.84
CA ARG A 42 1.48 -1.56 8.28
C ARG A 42 0.83 -0.57 7.32
N HIS A 43 0.71 0.68 7.74
CA HIS A 43 0.14 1.77 6.94
C HIS A 43 0.96 2.06 5.69
N TYR A 44 2.29 2.10 5.82
CA TYR A 44 3.19 2.32 4.70
C TYR A 44 3.11 1.20 3.65
N ILE A 45 3.12 -0.07 4.06
CA ILE A 45 2.97 -1.21 3.15
C ILE A 45 1.62 -1.17 2.43
N GLN A 46 0.54 -0.83 3.14
CA GLN A 46 -0.78 -0.70 2.52
C GLN A 46 -0.80 0.40 1.45
N HIS A 47 -0.13 1.53 1.72
CA HIS A 47 0.02 2.61 0.75
C HIS A 47 0.80 2.17 -0.49
N GLU A 48 1.96 1.53 -0.32
CA GLU A 48 2.78 1.06 -1.43
C GLU A 48 2.03 0.04 -2.30
N ARG A 49 1.27 -0.87 -1.69
CA ARG A 49 0.38 -1.79 -2.40
C ARG A 49 -0.68 -1.05 -3.22
N ALA A 50 -1.35 -0.06 -2.62
CA ALA A 50 -2.35 0.74 -3.33
C ALA A 50 -1.74 1.51 -4.52
N GLN A 51 -0.53 2.07 -4.35
CA GLN A 51 0.19 2.73 -5.44
C GLN A 51 0.62 1.76 -6.54
N ALA A 52 1.04 0.55 -6.18
CA ALA A 52 1.40 -0.49 -7.14
C ALA A 52 0.18 -0.94 -7.95
N VAL A 53 -0.94 -1.22 -7.29
CA VAL A 53 -2.21 -1.57 -7.95
C VAL A 53 -2.64 -0.44 -8.88
N ARG A 54 -2.64 0.81 -8.39
CA ARG A 54 -3.00 1.97 -9.21
C ARG A 54 -2.15 2.08 -10.47
N ARG A 55 -0.83 1.92 -10.35
CA ARG A 55 0.10 1.92 -11.50
C ARG A 55 -0.23 0.81 -12.51
N VAL A 56 -0.55 -0.39 -12.04
CA VAL A 56 -0.97 -1.50 -12.91
C VAL A 56 -2.25 -1.14 -13.65
N LEU A 57 -3.25 -0.59 -12.94
CA LEU A 57 -4.53 -0.20 -13.54
C LEU A 57 -4.39 0.94 -14.55
N GLU A 58 -3.48 1.89 -14.31
CA GLU A 58 -3.17 2.97 -15.25
C GLU A 58 -2.48 2.45 -16.52
N LEU A 59 -1.63 1.42 -16.40
CA LEU A 59 -0.91 0.82 -17.54
C LEU A 59 -1.73 -0.22 -18.31
N ARG A 60 -2.66 -0.89 -17.64
CA ARG A 60 -3.51 -1.97 -18.16
C ARG A 60 -4.95 -1.73 -17.70
N PRO A 61 -5.69 -0.82 -18.35
CA PRO A 61 -7.08 -0.53 -17.97
C PRO A 61 -8.00 -1.75 -18.17
N ASP A 62 -7.61 -2.69 -19.04
CA ASP A 62 -8.26 -3.98 -19.25
C ASP A 62 -8.05 -4.98 -18.09
N ALA A 63 -7.05 -4.76 -17.22
CA ALA A 63 -6.73 -5.67 -16.12
C ALA A 63 -7.89 -5.83 -15.12
N VAL A 64 -8.70 -4.79 -14.91
CA VAL A 64 -9.90 -4.89 -14.06
C VAL A 64 -10.90 -5.87 -14.67
N ALA A 65 -11.18 -5.74 -15.96
CA ALA A 65 -12.13 -6.61 -16.65
C ALA A 65 -11.64 -8.07 -16.67
N ILE A 66 -10.35 -8.30 -16.91
CA ILE A 66 -9.73 -9.63 -16.87
C ILE A 66 -9.83 -10.23 -15.46
N PHE A 67 -9.57 -9.44 -14.42
CA PHE A 67 -9.64 -9.90 -13.04
C PHE A 67 -11.07 -10.24 -12.60
N GLU A 68 -12.05 -9.39 -12.94
CA GLU A 68 -13.47 -9.65 -12.65
C GLU A 68 -13.96 -10.91 -13.38
N ASP A 69 -13.60 -11.11 -14.65
CA ASP A 69 -13.95 -12.31 -15.41
C ASP A 69 -13.34 -13.58 -14.78
N LEU A 70 -12.11 -13.48 -14.27
CA LEU A 70 -11.44 -14.56 -13.55
C LEU A 70 -12.12 -14.88 -12.20
N LEU A 71 -12.49 -13.86 -11.42
CA LEU A 71 -13.25 -14.04 -10.17
C LEU A 71 -14.60 -14.69 -10.42
N ASP A 72 -15.30 -14.24 -11.45
CA ASP A 72 -16.59 -14.80 -11.85
C ASP A 72 -16.47 -16.24 -12.33
N THR A 73 -15.42 -16.57 -13.07
CA THR A 73 -15.12 -17.95 -13.46
C THR A 73 -14.91 -18.84 -12.23
N ILE A 74 -14.12 -18.38 -11.25
CA ILE A 74 -13.90 -19.10 -9.99
C ILE A 74 -15.21 -19.29 -9.21
N ARG A 75 -16.03 -18.24 -9.08
CA ARG A 75 -17.34 -18.32 -8.39
C ARG A 75 -18.29 -19.32 -9.02
N ARG A 76 -18.24 -19.48 -10.34
CA ARG A 76 -19.05 -20.45 -11.10
C ARG A 76 -18.48 -21.86 -11.09
N GLY A 77 -17.34 -22.10 -10.42
CA GLY A 77 -16.65 -23.39 -10.41
C GLY A 77 -15.97 -23.73 -11.74
N GLY A 78 -15.72 -22.74 -12.58
CA GLY A 78 -15.04 -22.90 -13.86
C GLY A 78 -13.52 -23.08 -13.71
N PRO A 79 -12.84 -23.61 -14.74
CA PRO A 79 -11.39 -23.78 -14.72
C PRO A 79 -10.69 -22.42 -14.72
N VAL A 80 -9.67 -22.26 -13.87
CA VAL A 80 -8.84 -21.04 -13.84
C VAL A 80 -7.97 -21.00 -15.10
N PRO A 81 -8.10 -19.99 -15.97
CA PRO A 81 -7.27 -19.89 -17.16
C PRO A 81 -5.82 -19.62 -16.77
N ILE A 82 -4.89 -20.41 -17.31
CA ILE A 82 -3.45 -20.16 -17.18
C ILE A 82 -3.11 -19.06 -18.18
N LEU A 83 -2.94 -17.83 -17.69
CA LEU A 83 -2.46 -16.71 -18.50
C LEU A 83 -1.01 -17.00 -18.94
N PRO A 84 -0.68 -16.81 -20.23
CA PRO A 84 0.68 -17.01 -20.77
C PRO A 84 1.68 -15.96 -20.29
#